data_AF-A0A377ZC20-F1
#
_entry.id   AF-A0A377ZC20-F1
#
_cell.length_a   1.000
_cell.length_b   1.000
_cell.length_c   1.000
_cell.angle_alpha   90.00
_cell.angle_beta   90.00
_cell.angle_gamma   90.00
#
_symmetry.space_group_name_H-M   'P 1'
#
loop_
_entity.id
_entity.type
_entity.pdbx_description
1 polymer ?
#
loop_
_entity_poly.entity_id
_entity_poly.type
_entity_poly.pdbx_seq_one_letter_code
_entity_poly.pdbx_strand_id
1 'polypeptide(L)'
;MGELLLSLISLAVAAVPEGLPAIISIILSLGVQTMARKRAIIRKLPTVETLGAMTVVCSDKTGTLTMNEMTVKAIITADCCYRVEGDSYEPQGRIFPRGER
;
A
#
# COMPACT_ATOMS: atom_id res chain seq x y z
N MET A 1 -38.81 -27.04 35.21
CA MET A 1 -38.82 -25.96 34.19
C MET A 1 -37.62 -25.02 34.34
N GLY A 2 -37.27 -24.59 35.56
CA GLY A 2 -36.11 -23.71 35.78
C GLY A 2 -34.75 -24.31 35.42
N GLU A 3 -34.49 -25.59 35.69
CA GLU A 3 -33.21 -26.24 35.34
C GLU A 3 -32.98 -26.33 33.83
N LEU A 4 -33.98 -26.80 33.07
CA LEU A 4 -33.90 -26.84 31.61
C LEU A 4 -33.66 -25.45 31.00
N LEU A 5 -34.29 -24.42 31.56
CA LEU A 5 -34.08 -23.04 31.13
C LEU A 5 -32.65 -22.56 31.41
N LEU A 6 -32.11 -22.83 32.61
CA LEU A 6 -30.72 -22.48 32.96
C LEU A 6 -29.70 -23.23 32.10
N SER A 7 -29.94 -24.51 31.81
CA SER A 7 -29.11 -25.31 30.90
C SER A 7 -29.11 -24.75 29.47
N LEU A 8 -30.28 -24.34 28.95
CA LEU A 8 -30.39 -23.72 27.63
C LEU A 8 -29.65 -22.38 27.56
N ILE A 9 -29.76 -21.54 28.59
CA ILE A 9 -29.04 -20.26 28.67
C ILE A 9 -27.53 -20.51 28.73
N SER A 10 -27.07 -21.47 29.54
CA SER A 10 -25.65 -21.80 29.65
C SER A 10 -25.07 -22.31 28.33
N LEU A 11 -25.79 -23.16 27.60
CA LEU A 11 -25.37 -23.63 26.28
C LEU A 11 -25.31 -22.48 25.26
N ALA A 12 -26.28 -21.57 25.29
CA ALA A 12 -26.32 -20.42 24.40
C ALA A 12 -25.12 -19.48 24.63
N VAL A 13 -24.78 -19.19 25.90
CA VAL A 13 -23.61 -18.37 26.25
C VAL A 13 -22.31 -19.07 25.86
N ALA A 14 -22.18 -20.37 26.14
CA ALA A 14 -20.98 -21.15 25.80
C ALA A 14 -20.69 -21.21 24.29
N ALA A 15 -21.73 -21.08 23.44
CA ALA A 15 -21.57 -21.07 22.00
C ALA A 15 -21.07 -19.73 21.44
N VAL A 16 -21.12 -18.64 22.21
CA VAL A 16 -20.67 -17.31 21.76
C VAL A 16 -19.15 -17.19 21.97
N PRO A 17 -18.36 -16.96 20.91
CA PRO A 17 -16.91 -16.86 21.04
C PRO A 17 -16.51 -15.44 21.44
N GLU A 18 -16.73 -15.08 22.71
CA GLU A 18 -16.49 -13.73 23.26
C GLU A 18 -15.03 -13.26 23.12
N GLY A 19 -14.07 -14.18 23.06
CA GLY A 19 -12.65 -13.87 22.88
C GLY A 19 -12.22 -13.60 21.43
N LEU A 20 -13.05 -13.95 20.45
CA LEU A 20 -12.69 -13.87 19.03
C LEU A 20 -12.37 -12.43 18.57
N PRO A 21 -13.14 -11.38 18.96
CA PRO A 21 -12.82 -10.01 18.60
C PRO A 21 -11.45 -9.54 19.10
N ALA A 22 -11.05 -9.98 20.31
CA ALA A 22 -9.76 -9.64 20.89
C ALA A 22 -8.61 -10.34 20.14
N ILE A 23 -8.75 -11.63 19.84
CA ILE A 23 -7.73 -12.40 19.11
C ILE A 23 -7.52 -11.83 17.71
N ILE A 24 -8.60 -11.52 16.98
CA ILE A 24 -8.52 -10.91 15.65
C ILE A 24 -7.76 -9.57 15.73
N SER A 25 -8.06 -8.75 16.74
CA SER A 25 -7.39 -7.46 16.93
C SER A 25 -5.88 -7.62 17.19
N ILE A 26 -5.48 -8.63 17.97
CA ILE A 26 -4.06 -8.95 18.23
C ILE A 26 -3.36 -9.36 16.93
N ILE A 27 -3.95 -10.28 16.16
CA ILE A 27 -3.38 -10.78 14.90
C ILE A 27 -3.22 -9.62 13.90
N LEU A 28 -4.27 -8.81 13.71
CA LEU A 28 -4.20 -7.64 12.83
C LEU A 28 -3.15 -6.62 13.30
N SER A 29 -3.02 -6.41 14.62
CA SER A 29 -2.01 -5.50 15.19
C SER A 29 -0.58 -5.96 14.91
N LEU A 30 -0.31 -7.26 14.97
CA LEU A 30 0.98 -7.83 14.58
C LEU A 30 1.26 -7.62 13.08
N GLY A 31 0.23 -7.76 12.24
CA GLY A 31 0.28 -7.41 10.82
C GLY A 31 0.62 -5.93 10.60
N VAL A 32 -0.03 -5.02 11.33
CA VAL A 32 0.26 -3.58 11.30
C VAL A 32 1.70 -3.28 11.67
N GLN A 33 2.23 -3.88 12.74
CA GLN A 33 3.62 -3.69 13.13
C GLN A 33 4.59 -4.16 12.03
N THR A 34 4.30 -5.27 11.38
CA THR A 34 5.11 -5.79 10.28
C THR A 34 5.11 -4.87 9.06
N MET A 35 3.94 -4.30 8.72
CA MET A 35 3.80 -3.33 7.63
C MET A 35 4.52 -2.01 7.95
N ALA A 36 4.44 -1.53 9.20
CA ALA A 36 5.12 -0.31 9.64
C ALA A 36 6.65 -0.41 9.50
N ARG A 37 7.24 -1.56 9.84
CA ARG A 37 8.68 -1.82 9.61
C ARG A 37 9.07 -1.77 8.14
N LYS A 38 8.12 -2.01 7.23
CA LYS A 38 8.29 -1.90 5.77
C LYS A 38 7.87 -0.53 5.22
N ARG A 39 7.84 0.51 6.06
CA ARG A 39 7.47 1.89 5.70
C ARG A 39 6.01 2.05 5.24
N ALA A 40 5.11 1.12 5.59
CA ALA A 40 3.68 1.20 5.31
C ALA A 40 2.89 1.46 6.60
N ILE A 41 2.36 2.67 6.76
CA ILE A 41 1.60 3.08 7.96
C ILE A 41 0.13 2.71 7.78
N ILE A 42 -0.35 1.77 8.59
CA ILE A 42 -1.76 1.34 8.60
C ILE A 42 -2.53 2.14 9.64
N ARG A 43 -3.58 2.86 9.20
CA ARG A 43 -4.41 3.70 10.09
C ARG A 43 -5.61 2.96 10.70
N LYS A 44 -6.03 1.84 10.10
CA LYS A 44 -7.17 1.03 10.55
C LYS A 44 -6.79 -0.44 10.50
N LEU A 45 -6.97 -1.18 11.60
CA LEU A 45 -6.57 -2.60 11.69
C LEU A 45 -7.11 -3.48 10.55
N PRO A 46 -8.39 -3.37 10.13
CA PRO A 46 -8.92 -4.23 9.05
C PRO A 46 -8.25 -4.01 7.68
N THR A 47 -7.56 -2.88 7.47
CA THR A 47 -6.87 -2.60 6.20
C THR A 47 -5.76 -3.60 5.90
N VAL A 48 -5.18 -4.24 6.92
CA VAL A 48 -4.17 -5.29 6.72
C VAL A 48 -4.75 -6.47 5.93
N GLU A 49 -5.96 -6.89 6.29
CA GLU A 49 -6.67 -7.98 5.59
C GLU A 49 -7.05 -7.57 4.17
N THR A 50 -7.57 -6.34 3.99
CA THR A 50 -7.94 -5.81 2.68
C THR A 50 -6.76 -5.81 1.70
N LEU A 51 -5.56 -5.40 2.17
CA LEU A 51 -4.36 -5.43 1.34
C LEU A 51 -3.91 -6.86 1.01
N GLY A 52 -4.10 -7.82 1.91
CA GLY A 52 -3.77 -9.23 1.67
C GLY A 52 -4.69 -9.92 0.67
N ALA A 53 -5.97 -9.51 0.62
CA ALA A 53 -6.98 -10.05 -0.29
C ALA A 53 -7.11 -9.28 -1.62
N MET A 54 -6.28 -8.26 -1.83
CA MET A 54 -6.36 -7.35 -2.97
C MET A 54 -5.98 -8.04 -4.28
N THR A 55 -6.84 -7.93 -5.30
CA THR A 55 -6.58 -8.49 -6.65
C THR A 55 -6.30 -7.45 -7.72
N VAL A 56 -6.66 -6.18 -7.48
CA VAL A 56 -6.50 -5.06 -8.42
C VAL A 56 -5.97 -3.85 -7.69
N VAL A 57 -4.91 -3.23 -8.22
CA VAL A 57 -4.33 -1.97 -7.72
C VAL A 57 -4.66 -0.83 -8.68
N CYS A 58 -5.54 0.06 -8.25
CA CYS A 58 -5.74 1.35 -8.88
C CYS A 58 -4.70 2.32 -8.33
N SER A 59 -3.73 2.71 -9.15
CA SER A 59 -2.68 3.65 -8.78
C SER A 59 -2.86 4.97 -9.52
N ASP A 60 -2.60 6.08 -8.84
CA ASP A 60 -2.48 7.37 -9.52
C ASP A 60 -1.12 7.47 -10.22
N LYS A 61 -1.01 8.33 -11.23
CA LYS A 61 0.24 8.50 -11.99
C LYS A 61 1.18 9.47 -11.28
N THR A 62 0.74 10.70 -11.10
CA THR A 62 1.62 11.82 -10.70
C THR A 62 1.87 11.79 -9.20
N GLY A 63 3.12 11.71 -8.78
CA GLY A 63 3.48 11.64 -7.34
C GLY A 63 3.28 10.27 -6.70
N THR A 64 2.84 9.27 -7.48
CA THR A 64 2.78 7.86 -7.05
C THR A 64 3.65 6.98 -7.94
N LEU A 65 3.36 6.91 -9.25
CA LEU A 65 4.22 6.20 -10.21
C LEU A 65 5.38 7.06 -10.71
N THR A 66 5.19 8.38 -10.75
CA THR A 66 6.24 9.35 -11.08
C THR A 66 6.63 10.15 -9.85
N MET A 67 7.84 10.74 -9.87
CA MET A 67 8.35 11.56 -8.75
C MET A 67 7.64 12.91 -8.59
N ASN A 68 6.63 13.21 -9.43
CA ASN A 68 6.00 14.54 -9.52
C ASN A 68 7.01 15.66 -9.81
N GLU A 69 8.06 15.33 -10.57
CA GLU A 69 9.09 16.26 -10.99
C GLU A 69 9.08 16.32 -12.51
N MET A 70 8.82 17.51 -13.06
CA MET A 70 8.86 17.70 -14.51
C MET A 70 10.30 17.89 -14.95
N THR A 71 10.84 16.89 -15.64
CA THR A 71 12.22 16.90 -16.14
C THR A 71 12.24 16.93 -17.66
N VAL A 72 13.15 17.71 -18.25
CA VAL A 72 13.37 17.70 -19.69
C VAL A 72 14.01 16.37 -20.08
N LYS A 73 13.37 15.61 -20.97
CA LYS A 73 13.88 14.33 -21.49
C LYS A 73 14.39 14.40 -22.93
N ALA A 74 13.96 15.41 -23.68
CA ALA A 74 14.36 15.59 -25.07
C ALA A 74 14.36 17.07 -25.45
N ILE A 75 15.30 17.43 -26.33
CA ILE A 75 15.40 18.75 -26.97
C ILE A 75 15.31 18.53 -28.47
N ILE A 76 14.47 19.29 -29.16
CA ILE A 76 14.29 19.21 -30.61
C ILE A 76 14.69 20.57 -31.19
N THR A 77 15.68 20.58 -32.08
CA THR A 77 16.11 21.74 -32.86
C THR A 77 15.83 21.49 -34.34
N ALA A 78 16.08 22.49 -35.20
CA ALA A 78 15.93 22.34 -36.65
C ALA A 78 16.84 21.26 -37.23
N ASP A 79 18.03 21.10 -36.65
CA ASP A 79 19.09 20.25 -37.20
C ASP A 79 19.19 18.88 -36.52
N CYS A 80 18.72 18.75 -35.27
CA CYS A 80 18.88 17.52 -34.50
C CYS A 80 17.85 17.35 -33.36
N CYS A 81 17.68 16.10 -32.95
CA CYS A 81 17.02 15.74 -31.70
C CYS A 81 18.09 15.29 -30.69
N TYR A 82 17.99 15.75 -29.44
CA TYR A 82 18.87 15.35 -28.36
C TYR A 82 18.08 14.63 -27.27
N ARG A 83 18.67 13.59 -26.70
CA ARG A 83 18.20 12.96 -25.46
C ARG A 83 18.90 13.61 -24.29
N VAL A 84 18.12 13.96 -23.27
CA VAL A 84 18.62 14.54 -22.03
C VAL A 84 18.54 13.46 -20.95
N GLU A 85 19.69 13.11 -20.39
CA GLU A 85 19.77 12.33 -19.16
C GLU A 85 19.63 13.22 -17.93
N GLY A 86 19.35 12.59 -16.79
CA GLY A 86 19.02 13.28 -15.56
C GLY A 86 17.58 13.01 -15.16
N ASP A 87 17.40 12.86 -13.86
CA ASP A 87 16.12 12.74 -13.18
C ASP A 87 16.09 13.81 -12.08
N SER A 88 14.89 14.22 -11.67
CA SER A 88 14.70 15.33 -10.72
C SER A 88 15.14 16.69 -11.26
N TYR A 89 15.33 17.65 -10.35
CA TYR A 89 15.71 19.03 -10.61
C TYR A 89 17.22 19.29 -10.41
N GLU A 90 18.00 18.25 -10.10
CA GLU A 90 19.46 18.39 -10.05
C GLU A 90 19.99 18.65 -11.47
N PRO A 91 20.84 19.68 -11.68
CA PRO A 91 21.36 20.04 -13.00
C PRO A 91 22.53 19.12 -13.41
N GLN A 92 22.35 17.82 -13.22
CA GLN A 92 23.33 16.79 -13.56
C GLN A 92 22.74 15.87 -14.63
N GLY A 93 23.52 15.61 -15.66
CA GLY A 93 23.09 14.79 -16.79
C GLY A 93 23.89 15.11 -18.03
N ARG A 94 23.80 14.24 -19.02
CA ARG A 94 24.45 14.41 -20.31
C ARG A 94 23.40 14.60 -21.40
N ILE A 95 23.78 15.32 -22.44
CA ILE A 95 22.95 15.58 -23.62
C ILE A 95 23.62 14.90 -24.80
N PHE A 96 22.90 13.98 -25.44
CA PHE A 96 23.43 13.20 -26.57
C PHE A 96 22.56 13.40 -27.81
N PRO A 97 23.14 13.52 -29.01
CA PRO A 97 22.37 13.46 -30.24
C PRO A 97 21.66 12.10 -30.34
N ARG A 98 20.40 12.12 -30.76
CA ARG A 98 19.53 10.94 -30.84
C ARG A 98 20.03 10.02 -31.97
N GLY A 99 20.99 9.15 -31.65
CA GLY A 99 21.64 8.25 -32.60
C GLY A 99 22.95 7.64 -32.10
N GLU A 100 23.62 8.27 -31.14
CA GLU A 100 24.81 7.73 -30.48
C GLU A 100 24.44 7.27 -29.06
N ARG A 101 24.82 6.03 -28.72
CA ARG A 101 24.66 5.44 -27.38
C ARG A 101 25.72 5.97 -26.43
#